data_AF-A0ABD2BGA8-F1
#
_entry.id   AF-A0ABD2BGA8-F1
#
_cell.length_a   1.000
_cell.length_b   1.000
_cell.length_c   1.000
_cell.angle_alpha   90.00
_cell.angle_beta   90.00
_cell.angle_gamma   90.00
#
_symmetry.space_group_name_H-M   'P 1'
#
loop_
_entity.id
_entity.type
_entity.pdbx_description
1 polymer ?
#
loop_
_entity_poly.entity_id
_entity_poly.type
_entity_poly.pdbx_seq_one_letter_code
_entity_poly.pdbx_strand_id
1 'polypeptide(L)' 'MSNEPTNLCNVDIRDMRVKYKNGNETFTEEDLVSKEPIGQFKAWFEEACKTPQIFEPNAILLTPRQSNLRYIKL' A
#
# COMPACT_ATOMS: atom_id res chain seq x y z
N MET A 1 -33.00 1.44 34.85
CA MET A 1 -32.29 0.69 33.80
C MET A 1 -32.69 1.33 32.47
N SER A 2 -31.96 2.34 32.00
CA SER A 2 -32.21 2.98 30.70
C SER A 2 -31.31 2.34 29.66
N ASN A 3 -31.92 1.83 28.61
CA ASN A 3 -31.25 1.17 27.49
C ASN A 3 -30.74 2.28 26.55
N GLU A 4 -29.49 2.69 26.73
CA GLU A 4 -28.81 3.56 25.75
C GLU A 4 -28.48 2.73 24.50
N PRO A 5 -28.88 3.15 23.29
CA PRO A 5 -28.43 2.50 22.08
C PRO A 5 -26.91 2.68 22.00
N THR A 6 -26.17 1.57 22.02
CA THR A 6 -24.75 1.56 21.70
C THR A 6 -24.59 2.22 20.34
N ASN A 7 -24.04 3.44 20.33
CA ASN A 7 -23.60 4.14 19.13
C ASN A 7 -22.67 3.19 18.37
N LEU A 8 -23.20 2.56 17.33
CA LEU A 8 -22.43 1.74 16.42
C LEU A 8 -21.53 2.70 15.65
N CYS A 9 -20.37 2.94 16.25
CA CYS A 9 -19.17 3.57 15.73
C CYS A 9 -19.28 4.01 14.26
N ASN A 10 -19.66 5.27 14.05
CA ASN A 10 -19.35 6.00 12.81
C ASN A 10 -17.84 6.24 12.78
N VAL A 11 -17.05 5.18 12.56
CA VAL A 11 -15.59 5.27 12.44
C VAL A 11 -15.29 6.01 11.14
N ASP A 12 -14.74 7.23 11.25
CA ASP A 12 -14.19 7.90 10.08
C ASP A 12 -12.91 7.15 9.66
N ILE A 13 -13.03 6.35 8.61
CA ILE A 13 -11.93 5.57 8.01
C ILE A 13 -10.76 6.45 7.55
N ARG A 14 -10.97 7.77 7.40
CA ARG A 14 -9.90 8.71 7.06
C ARG A 14 -8.89 8.82 8.19
N ASP A 15 -9.36 8.78 9.44
CA ASP A 15 -8.53 8.88 10.64
C ASP A 15 -7.73 7.60 10.90
N MET A 16 -8.04 6.50 10.19
CA MET A 16 -7.25 5.27 10.22
C MET A 16 -5.99 5.33 9.35
N ARG A 17 -5.84 6.35 8.50
CA ARG A 17 -4.66 6.48 7.64
C ARG A 17 -3.48 7.03 8.44
N VAL A 18 -2.31 6.42 8.24
CA VAL A 18 -1.05 7.01 8.71
C VAL A 18 -0.83 8.33 7.95
N LYS A 19 -0.50 9.41 8.69
CA LYS A 19 -0.17 10.70 8.06
C LYS A 19 1.05 10.54 7.15
N TYR A 20 0.99 11.18 5.98
CA TYR A 20 2.15 11.23 5.10
C TYR A 20 3.28 12.02 5.75
N LYS A 21 4.51 11.59 5.45
CA LYS A 21 5.75 12.25 5.82
C LYS A 21 5.85 13.64 5.19
N ASN A 22 6.49 14.58 5.88
CA ASN A 22 6.68 15.95 5.38
C ASN A 22 7.83 16.03 4.36
N GLY A 23 8.02 17.18 3.69
CA GLY A 23 9.03 17.34 2.64
C GLY A 23 10.47 17.00 3.06
N ASN A 24 10.81 17.16 4.34
CA ASN A 24 12.13 16.85 4.89
C ASN A 24 12.35 15.34 5.16
N GLU A 25 11.29 14.54 5.04
CA GLU A 25 11.29 13.09 5.22
C GLU A 25 10.98 12.38 3.89
N THR A 26 11.07 13.12 2.77
CA THR A 26 10.86 12.60 1.42
C THR A 26 11.95 11.60 1.09
N PHE A 27 11.55 10.46 0.55
CA PHE A 27 12.48 9.49 0.00
C PHE A 27 13.08 10.03 -1.31
N THR A 28 14.41 10.13 -1.37
CA THR A 28 15.17 10.63 -2.51
C THR A 28 16.06 9.53 -3.10
N GLU A 29 16.73 9.82 -4.21
CA GLU A 29 17.65 8.87 -4.86
C GLU A 29 18.84 8.49 -3.98
N GLU A 30 19.18 9.33 -2.99
CA GLU A 30 20.26 9.08 -2.03
C GLU A 30 19.88 7.97 -1.03
N ASP A 31 18.58 7.75 -0.82
CA ASP A 31 18.04 6.73 0.08
C ASP A 31 17.97 5.33 -0.58
N LEU A 32 18.34 5.22 -1.86
CA LEU A 32 18.38 3.94 -2.57
C LEU A 32 19.51 3.04 -2.06
N VAL A 33 19.15 1.81 -1.70
CA VAL A 33 20.08 0.75 -1.29
C VAL A 33 20.74 0.09 -2.52
N SER A 34 20.04 0.09 -3.66
CA SER A 34 20.46 -0.49 -4.92
C SER A 34 19.95 0.32 -6.11
N LYS A 35 20.77 0.43 -7.16
CA LYS A 35 20.36 1.01 -8.46
C LYS A 35 19.71 -0.02 -9.39
N GLU A 36 19.83 -1.31 -9.09
CA GLU A 36 19.15 -2.39 -9.81
C GLU A 36 17.74 -2.58 -9.22
N PRO A 37 16.67 -2.55 -10.05
CA PRO A 37 15.28 -2.56 -9.58
C PRO A 37 14.91 -3.74 -8.68
N ILE A 38 15.31 -4.96 -9.01
CA ILE A 38 14.95 -6.15 -8.25
C ILE A 38 15.70 -6.18 -6.90
N GLY A 39 16.95 -5.76 -6.89
CA GLY A 39 17.75 -5.58 -5.67
C GLY A 39 17.14 -4.54 -4.73
N GLN A 40 16.64 -3.42 -5.26
CA GLN A 40 15.96 -2.40 -4.44
C GLN A 40 14.64 -2.93 -3.88
N PHE A 41 13.84 -3.62 -4.70
CA PHE A 41 12.62 -4.27 -4.26
C PHE A 41 12.88 -5.26 -3.12
N LYS A 42 13.93 -6.09 -3.25
CA LYS A 42 14.32 -7.05 -2.22
C LYS A 42 14.66 -6.36 -0.91
N ALA A 43 15.44 -5.28 -0.94
CA ALA A 43 15.79 -4.52 0.26
C ALA A 43 14.55 -3.99 0.98
N TRP A 44 13.61 -3.38 0.25
CA TRP A 44 12.35 -2.90 0.81
C TRP A 44 11.46 -4.03 1.33
N PHE A 45 11.39 -5.14 0.61
CA PHE A 45 10.59 -6.30 1.04
C PHE A 45 11.13 -6.90 2.34
N GLU A 46 12.45 -7.01 2.49
CA GLU A 46 13.08 -7.49 3.72
C GLU A 46 12.85 -6.53 4.89
N GLU A 47 12.86 -5.22 4.65
CA GLU A 47 12.54 -4.21 5.66
C GLU A 47 11.06 -4.26 6.07
N ALA A 48 10.15 -4.43 5.10
CA ALA A 48 8.73 -4.61 5.36
C ALA A 48 8.46 -5.85 6.21
N CYS A 49 9.14 -6.98 5.92
CA CYS A 49 9.05 -8.21 6.73
C CYS A 49 9.50 -8.02 8.19
N LYS A 50 10.43 -7.07 8.44
CA LYS A 50 10.94 -6.76 9.78
C LYS A 50 10.10 -5.74 10.53
N THR A 51 9.14 -5.10 9.85
CA THR A 51 8.30 -4.02 10.40
C THR A 51 6.99 -4.62 10.93
N PRO A 52 6.78 -4.72 12.26
CA PRO A 52 5.64 -5.46 12.83
C PRO A 52 4.27 -4.84 12.51
N GLN A 53 4.24 -3.59 12.05
CA GLN A 53 3.01 -2.89 11.67
C GLN A 53 2.54 -3.23 10.25
N ILE A 54 3.40 -3.83 9.42
CA ILE A 54 3.05 -4.24 8.05
C ILE A 54 2.64 -5.71 8.08
N PHE A 55 1.37 -5.96 7.80
CA PHE A 55 0.83 -7.30 7.66
C PHE A 55 0.84 -7.71 6.19
N GLU A 56 1.09 -8.99 5.95
CA GLU A 56 1.11 -9.58 4.60
C GLU A 56 1.96 -8.76 3.59
N PRO A 57 3.26 -8.52 3.85
CA PRO A 57 4.11 -7.72 2.95
C PRO A 57 4.22 -8.32 1.54
N ASN A 58 3.80 -9.57 1.34
CA ASN A 58 3.73 -10.27 0.07
C ASN A 58 2.37 -10.17 -0.64
N ALA A 59 1.36 -9.54 -0.03
CA ALA A 59 0.05 -9.37 -0.66
C ALA A 59 0.16 -8.36 -1.81
N ILE A 60 -0.23 -8.78 -3.02
CA ILE A 60 -0.16 -7.96 -4.23
C ILE A 60 -1.54 -7.88 -4.86
N LEU A 61 -2.04 -6.67 -5.09
CA LEU A 61 -3.23 -6.43 -5.89
C LEU A 61 -2.88 -6.41 -7.38
N LEU A 62 -3.28 -7.43 -8.10
CA LEU A 62 -3.05 -7.55 -9.55
C LEU A 62 -4.28 -7.10 -10.32
N THR A 63 -4.09 -6.16 -11.26
CA THR A 63 -5.15 -5.75 -12.19
C THR A 63 -4.80 -6.20 -13.60
N PRO A 64 -5.29 -7.37 -14.05
CA PRO A 64 -5.06 -7.81 -15.42
C PRO A 64 -5.82 -6.88 -16.39
N ARG A 65 -5.15 -6.45 -17.46
CA ARG A 65 -5.80 -5.72 -18.55
C ARG A 65 -6.40 -6.73 -19.52
N GLN A 66 -7.71 -6.69 -19.72
CA GLN A 66 -8.34 -7.43 -20.81
C GLN A 66 -8.27 -6.60 -22.10
N SER A 67 -7.52 -7.09 -23.09
CA SER A 67 -7.52 -6.50 -24.43
C SER A 67 -8.69 -7.05 -25.26
N ASN A 68 -9.64 -6.20 -25.63
CA ASN A 68 -10.70 -6.53 -26.59
C ASN A 68 -10.11 -6.56 -28.01
N LEU A 69 -9.77 -7.74 -28.52
CA LEU A 69 -9.49 -7.96 -29.94
C LEU A 69 -10.82 -8.07 -30.69
N ARG A 70 -11.33 -6.93 -31.19
CA ARG A 70 -12.34 -6.98 -32.26
C ARG A 70 -11.59 -7.14 -33.58
N TYR A 71 -11.69 -8.33 -34.16
CA TYR A 71 -11.22 -8.58 -35.52
C TYR A 71 -12.06 -7.72 -36.49
N ILE A 72 -11.42 -6.74 -37.14
CA ILE A 72 -11.96 -6.12 -38.34
C ILE A 72 -11.73 -7.13 -39.46
N LYS A 73 -12.80 -7.78 -39.90
CA LYS A 73 -12.78 -8.59 -41.12
C LYS A 73 -12.71 -7.60 -42.29
N LEU A 74 -11.56 -7.58 -42.97
CA LEU A 74 -11.35 -6.88 -44.25
C LEU A 74 -12.30 -7.42 -45.31
#